data_AF-X1FFP9-F1
#
_entry.id   AF-X1FFP9-F1
#
_cell.length_a   1.000
_cell.length_b   1.000
_cell.length_c   1.000
_cell.angle_alpha   90.00
_cell.angle_beta   90.00
_cell.angle_gamma   90.00
#
_symmetry.space_group_name_H-M   'P 1'
#
loop_
_entity.id
_entity.type
_entity.pdbx_description
1 polymer ?
#
loop_
_entity_poly.entity_id
_entity_poly.type
_entity_poly.pdbx_seq_one_letter_code
_entity_poly.pdbx_strand_id
1 'polypeptide(L)' 'MSNIQYQDLKPPHRILLGPGPSNLHPRVQKAMTEFLVSHLDPYIFTIMDDIMKLLRFVFRTKNELT' A
#
# COMPACT_ATOMS: atom_id res chain seq x y z
N MET A 1 -13.50 -14.07 -34.47
CA MET A 1 -13.46 -13.54 -33.09
C MET A 1 -13.37 -12.02 -33.21
N SER A 2 -14.36 -11.28 -32.74
CA SER A 2 -14.38 -9.83 -32.82
C SER A 2 -13.27 -9.23 -31.96
N ASN A 3 -12.42 -8.37 -32.53
CA ASN A 3 -11.43 -7.57 -31.79
C ASN A 3 -12.17 -6.55 -30.92
N ILE A 4 -12.42 -6.90 -29.66
CA ILE A 4 -12.91 -5.96 -28.65
C ILE A 4 -11.69 -5.23 -28.09
N GLN A 5 -11.66 -3.91 -28.28
CA GLN A 5 -10.63 -3.04 -27.72
C GLN A 5 -11.14 -2.45 -26.40
N TYR A 6 -10.45 -2.76 -25.29
CA TYR A 6 -10.76 -2.20 -23.98
C TYR A 6 -10.02 -0.87 -23.76
N GLN A 7 -10.69 0.10 -23.14
CA GLN A 7 -10.10 1.38 -22.76
C GLN A 7 -9.46 1.31 -21.37
N ASP A 8 -8.56 2.26 -21.09
CA ASP A 8 -7.96 2.40 -19.76
C ASP A 8 -9.00 2.69 -18.68
N LEU A 9 -8.75 2.16 -17.48
CA LEU A 9 -9.60 2.36 -16.32
C LEU A 9 -9.50 3.81 -15.82
N LYS A 10 -10.60 4.56 -15.90
CA LYS A 10 -10.69 5.96 -15.43
C LYS A 10 -11.88 6.15 -14.48
N PRO A 11 -11.76 5.72 -13.21
CA PRO A 11 -12.85 5.84 -12.25
C PRO A 11 -13.05 7.32 -11.85
N PRO A 12 -14.28 7.75 -11.54
CA PRO A 12 -14.53 9.11 -11.08
C PRO A 12 -13.93 9.34 -9.69
N HIS A 13 -13.45 10.55 -9.43
CA HIS A 13 -12.98 10.95 -8.10
C HIS A 13 -14.17 11.03 -7.13
N ARG A 14 -14.06 10.37 -5.97
CA ARG A 14 -15.09 10.36 -4.93
C ARG A 14 -14.47 10.65 -3.57
N ILE A 15 -15.18 11.44 -2.76
CA ILE A 15 -14.87 11.58 -1.33
C ILE A 15 -15.65 10.50 -0.59
N LEU A 16 -14.95 9.60 0.07
CA LEU A 16 -15.49 8.43 0.75
C LEU A 16 -15.67 8.75 2.24
N LEU A 17 -16.92 9.01 2.63
CA LEU A 17 -17.31 9.34 4.01
C LEU A 17 -18.14 8.23 4.69
N GLY A 18 -18.17 7.04 4.09
CA GLY A 18 -18.84 5.86 4.65
C GLY A 18 -17.98 5.13 5.69
N PRO A 19 -18.45 3.98 6.22
CA PRO A 19 -17.73 3.20 7.23
C PRO A 19 -16.42 2.55 6.71
N GLY A 20 -16.19 2.59 5.41
CA GLY A 20 -15.02 2.02 4.75
C GLY A 20 -15.38 1.47 3.36
N PRO A 21 -14.44 1.43 2.41
CA PRO A 21 -13.05 1.89 2.48
C PRO A 21 -12.93 3.42 2.54
N SER A 22 -11.77 3.91 3.00
CA SER A 22 -11.44 5.35 3.05
C SER A 22 -10.61 5.77 1.83
N ASN A 23 -10.58 7.07 1.53
CA ASN A 23 -9.65 7.61 0.54
C ASN A 23 -8.19 7.36 0.96
N LEU A 24 -7.34 6.97 0.01
CA LEU A 24 -5.91 6.83 0.23
C LEU A 24 -5.24 8.20 0.35
N HIS A 25 -4.33 8.34 1.31
CA HIS A 25 -3.48 9.52 1.37
C HIS A 25 -2.54 9.57 0.14
N PRO A 26 -2.29 10.72 -0.50
CA PRO A 26 -1.48 10.81 -1.73
C PRO A 26 -0.09 10.14 -1.63
N ARG A 27 0.55 10.25 -0.46
CA ARG A 27 1.83 9.58 -0.17
C ARG A 27 1.76 8.04 -0.28
N VAL A 28 0.66 7.44 0.16
CA VAL A 28 0.45 5.98 0.07
C VAL A 28 0.17 5.58 -1.37
N GLN A 29 -0.65 6.37 -2.08
CA GLN A 29 -0.95 6.14 -3.49
C GLN A 29 0.32 6.15 -4.35
N LYS A 30 1.22 7.11 -4.12
CA LYS A 30 2.52 7.17 -4.80
C LYS A 30 3.39 5.95 -4.49
N ALA A 31 3.47 5.52 -3.23
CA ALA A 31 4.28 4.37 -2.84
C ALA A 31 3.83 3.06 -3.54
N MET A 32 2.53 2.90 -3.81
CA MET A 32 2.01 1.71 -4.50
C MET A 32 2.38 1.65 -5.99
N THR A 33 2.82 2.76 -6.59
CA THR A 33 3.23 2.81 -8.01
C THR A 33 4.74 2.64 -8.20
N GLU A 34 5.50 2.45 -7.12
CA GLU A 34 6.95 2.27 -7.18
C GLU A 34 7.34 0.88 -7.72
N PHE A 35 8.61 0.73 -8.10
CA PHE A 35 9.13 -0.52 -8.66
C PHE A 35 9.07 -1.69 -7.68
N LEU A 36 8.88 -2.88 -8.24
CA LEU A 36 8.86 -4.13 -7.47
C LEU A 36 10.26 -4.48 -6.97
N VAL A 37 10.30 -5.04 -5.75
CA VAL A 37 11.52 -5.52 -5.09
C VAL A 37 11.40 -7.03 -4.88
N SER A 38 12.49 -7.76 -5.07
CA SER A 38 12.52 -9.21 -4.82
C SER A 38 12.39 -9.53 -3.33
N HIS A 39 11.75 -10.65 -3.00
CA HIS A 39 11.56 -11.09 -1.62
C HIS A 39 12.85 -11.45 -0.87
N LEU A 40 13.97 -11.64 -1.58
CA LEU A 40 15.29 -11.88 -0.99
C LEU A 40 16.23 -10.67 -1.13
N ASP A 41 15.75 -9.55 -1.64
CA ASP A 41 16.54 -8.33 -1.76
C ASP A 41 16.85 -7.79 -0.34
N PRO A 42 18.11 -7.46 0.01
CA PRO A 42 18.45 -6.90 1.32
C PRO A 42 17.62 -5.67 1.72
N TYR A 43 17.15 -4.89 0.74
CA TYR A 43 16.28 -3.73 0.97
C TYR A 43 14.96 -4.12 1.63
N ILE A 44 14.38 -5.28 1.31
CA ILE A 44 13.11 -5.71 1.89
C ILE A 44 13.21 -5.87 3.41
N PHE A 45 14.35 -6.34 3.92
CA PHE A 45 14.56 -6.50 5.36
C PHE A 45 14.61 -5.16 6.09
N THR A 46 15.19 -4.13 5.46
CA THR A 46 15.18 -2.76 6.02
C THR A 46 13.75 -2.23 6.15
N ILE A 47 12.94 -2.43 5.11
CA ILE A 47 11.53 -2.02 5.11
C ILE A 47 10.71 -2.83 6.13
N MET A 48 10.98 -4.14 6.26
CA MET A 48 10.33 -4.97 7.26
C MET A 48 10.65 -4.53 8.69
N ASP A 49 11.90 -4.19 8.99
CA ASP A 49 12.31 -3.65 10.29
C ASP A 49 11.58 -2.36 10.63
N ASP A 50 11.42 -1.47 9.65
CA ASP A 50 10.70 -0.21 9.84
C ASP A 50 9.20 -0.42 9.99
N ILE A 51 8.59 -1.37 9.26
CA ILE A 51 7.18 -1.75 9.44
C ILE A 51 6.96 -2.27 10.86
N MET A 52 7.80 -3.18 11.38
CA MET A 52 7.66 -3.69 12.75
C MET A 52 7.74 -2.57 13.79
N LYS A 53 8.71 -1.66 13.68
CA LYS A 53 8.82 -0.47 14.56
C LYS A 53 7.55 0.39 14.52
N LEU A 54 7.01 0.66 13.33
CA LEU A 54 5.80 1.46 13.16
C LEU A 54 4.56 0.75 13.71
N LEU A 55 4.45 -0.57 13.55
CA LEU A 55 3.36 -1.36 14.11
C LEU A 55 3.41 -1.37 15.64
N ARG A 56 4.59 -1.51 16.25
CA ARG A 56 4.75 -1.37 17.71
C ARG A 56 4.31 0.00 18.21
N PHE A 57 4.64 1.05 17.46
CA PHE A 57 4.19 2.41 17.78
C PHE A 57 2.65 2.54 17.72
N VAL A 58 2.03 2.05 16.65
CA VAL A 58 0.57 2.11 16.47
C VAL A 58 -0.17 1.28 17.51
N PHE A 59 0.27 0.04 17.75
CA PHE A 59 -0.34 -0.85 18.73
C PHE A 59 0.06 -0.58 20.18
N ARG A 60 1.03 0.31 20.41
CA ARG A 60 1.57 0.64 21.74
C ARG A 60 2.06 -0.60 22.49
N THR A 61 2.82 -1.45 21.80
CA THR A 61 3.38 -2.70 22.35
C THR A 61 4.91 -2.70 22.32
N LYS A 62 5.51 -3.55 23.15
CA LYS A 62 6.96 -3.82 23.19
C LYS A 62 7.31 -5.21 22.65
N ASN A 63 6.35 -5.93 22.06
CA ASN A 63 6.63 -7.23 21.48
C ASN A 63 7.54 -7.08 20.26
N GLU A 64 8.76 -7.61 20.33
CA GLU A 64 9.74 -7.52 19.24
C GLU A 64 9.33 -8.33 18.01
N LEU A 65 8.44 -9.31 18.17
CA LEU A 65 7.88 -10.09 17.06
C LEU A 65 6.72 -9.37 16.32
N THR A 66 6.29 -8.21 16.83
CA THR A 66 5.31 -7.32 16.19
C THR A 66 6.04 -6.17 15.54
#